data_AF-A0A936KFK4-F1
#
_entry.id   AF-A0A936KFK4-F1
#
_cell.length_a   1.000
_cell.length_b   1.000
_cell.length_c   1.000
_cell.angle_alpha   90.00
_cell.angle_beta   90.00
_cell.angle_gamma   90.00
#
_symmetry.space_group_name_H-M   'P 1'
#
loop_
_entity.id
_entity.type
_entity.pdbx_description
1 polymer ?
#
loop_
_entity_poly.entity_id
_entity_poly.type
_entity_poly.pdbx_seq_one_letter_code
_entity_poly.pdbx_strand_id
1 'polypeptide(L)'
;MSLRANYYKLGLFVIGAVLAGGMLLVVIGSGRWFQPKIVIETYFDESVQGLDIGSKVKYRGVVIGDVTRISFTYVKYQLDKPVSQRLRYVLVEAQLEPKLLGGRAAGGEITGPENAQLEAERGLRARLAPQGITGTNYLEIDYVDPPPPLIAIDWTPDNAYIPSAKSTVLQFVNAASELIDRLHKLDVEGTVENLNRLLVTFNTRVESFDTAGLSRRLDRSLARAETALEGLQTQKLSEEGVALLAELRATNAELKKTLSNPAWQKMPDDAAAALARVRSLVEDPTLPRTLQNMARSLGRIDRILGGGEADLATTIDNLRQITDNLRDLTEDTKRYPANVLYGEPPRSMEGRR
;
A
#
# COMPACT_ATOMS: atom_id res chain seq x y z
N MET A 1 17.67 25.62 -87.82
CA MET A 1 17.19 24.22 -87.80
C MET A 1 16.07 24.12 -86.78
N SER A 2 14.82 23.92 -87.23
CA SER A 2 13.66 23.82 -86.34
C SER A 2 13.62 22.44 -85.69
N LEU A 3 13.76 22.39 -84.37
CA LEU A 3 13.59 21.17 -83.57
C LEU A 3 12.09 20.80 -83.61
N ARG A 4 11.69 19.88 -84.49
CA ARG A 4 10.37 19.25 -84.42
C ARG A 4 10.30 18.43 -83.13
N ALA A 5 9.56 18.93 -82.15
CA ALA A 5 9.29 18.19 -80.92
C ALA A 5 8.59 16.86 -81.26
N ASN A 6 9.19 15.75 -80.83
CA ASN A 6 8.58 14.42 -80.99
C ASN A 6 7.48 14.25 -79.94
N TYR A 7 6.29 14.80 -80.20
CA TYR A 7 5.13 14.73 -79.31
C TYR A 7 4.77 13.30 -78.87
N TYR A 8 5.05 12.30 -79.72
CA TYR A 8 4.88 10.88 -79.39
C TYR A 8 5.77 10.42 -78.22
N LYS A 9 7.05 10.83 -78.21
CA LYS A 9 8.00 10.48 -77.12
C LYS A 9 7.61 11.19 -75.82
N LEU A 10 7.11 12.43 -75.93
CA LEU A 10 6.63 13.20 -74.78
C LEU A 10 5.37 12.55 -74.18
N GLY A 11 4.41 12.14 -75.02
CA GLY A 11 3.21 11.44 -74.58
C GLY A 11 3.51 10.11 -73.87
N LEU A 12 4.41 9.31 -74.43
CA LEU A 12 4.85 8.05 -73.79
C LEU A 12 5.51 8.29 -72.43
N PHE A 13 6.35 9.33 -72.33
CA PHE A 13 7.00 9.69 -71.06
C PHE A 13 5.98 10.12 -70.00
N VAL A 14 4.99 10.94 -70.37
CA VAL A 14 3.95 11.40 -69.44
C VAL A 14 3.09 10.21 -68.96
N ILE A 15 2.69 9.32 -69.87
CA ILE A 15 1.92 8.12 -69.51
C ILE A 15 2.76 7.21 -68.58
N GLY A 16 4.03 7.00 -68.90
CA GLY A 16 4.95 6.23 -68.06
C GLY A 16 5.12 6.84 -66.67
N ALA A 17 5.26 8.16 -66.57
CA ALA A 17 5.39 8.88 -65.30
C ALA A 17 4.12 8.78 -64.45
N VAL A 18 2.93 8.87 -65.08
CA VAL A 18 1.64 8.71 -64.38
C VAL A 18 1.46 7.28 -63.87
N LEU A 19 1.79 6.27 -64.69
CA LEU A 19 1.72 4.86 -64.28
C LEU A 19 2.71 4.56 -63.15
N ALA A 20 3.95 5.05 -63.24
CA ALA A 20 4.95 4.89 -62.20
C ALA A 20 4.53 5.61 -60.90
N GLY A 21 3.97 6.81 -61.00
CA GLY A 21 3.43 7.55 -59.87
C GLY A 21 2.25 6.83 -59.20
N GLY A 22 1.33 6.28 -60.00
CA GLY A 22 0.23 5.45 -59.51
C GLY A 22 0.72 4.19 -58.80
N MET A 23 1.71 3.50 -59.40
CA MET A 23 2.32 2.31 -58.79
C MET A 23 3.03 2.64 -57.47
N LEU A 24 3.75 3.77 -57.40
CA LEU A 24 4.39 4.25 -56.19
C LEU A 24 3.37 4.55 -55.09
N LEU A 25 2.25 5.20 -55.43
CA LEU A 25 1.16 5.46 -54.48
C LEU A 25 0.53 4.17 -53.96
N VAL A 26 0.33 3.17 -54.82
CA VAL A 26 -0.20 1.86 -54.40
C VAL A 26 0.78 1.15 -53.48
N VAL A 27 2.07 1.10 -53.81
CA VAL A 27 3.10 0.45 -52.98
C VAL A 27 3.26 1.14 -51.61
N ILE A 28 3.23 2.47 -51.58
CA ILE A 28 3.30 3.25 -50.33
C ILE A 28 2.00 3.13 -49.53
N GLY A 29 0.85 3.11 -50.22
CA GLY A 29 -0.48 2.99 -49.61
C GLY A 29 -0.76 1.58 -49.05
N SER A 30 -0.28 0.53 -49.72
CA SER A 30 -0.54 -0.86 -49.33
C SER A 30 0.23 -1.29 -48.08
N GLY A 31 1.36 -0.65 -47.75
CA GLY A 31 2.21 -1.07 -46.63
C GLY A 31 1.74 -0.65 -45.23
N ARG A 32 0.98 0.45 -45.11
CA ARG A 32 0.60 1.03 -43.81
C ARG A 32 -0.84 0.73 -43.37
N TRP A 33 -1.72 0.41 -44.30
CA TRP A 33 -3.17 0.31 -44.02
C TRP A 33 -3.64 -1.12 -43.70
N PHE A 34 -2.83 -2.14 -43.96
CA PHE A 34 -3.18 -3.55 -43.81
C PHE A 34 -2.49 -4.23 -42.62
N GLN A 35 -2.38 -3.55 -41.47
CA GLN A 35 -2.04 -4.30 -40.24
C GLN A 35 -3.30 -5.02 -39.73
N PRO A 36 -3.24 -6.33 -39.47
CA PRO A 36 -4.36 -7.06 -38.90
C PRO A 36 -4.62 -6.49 -37.50
N LYS A 37 -5.70 -5.72 -37.40
CA LYS A 37 -6.21 -5.16 -36.16
C LYS A 37 -7.16 -6.18 -35.55
N ILE A 38 -6.84 -6.66 -34.36
CA ILE A 38 -7.69 -7.65 -33.69
C ILE A 38 -8.64 -6.92 -32.77
N VAL A 39 -9.93 -7.18 -32.92
CA VAL A 39 -10.96 -6.61 -32.07
C VAL A 39 -11.29 -7.63 -30.98
N ILE A 40 -11.31 -7.16 -29.75
CA ILE A 40 -11.81 -7.90 -28.59
C ILE A 40 -13.11 -7.27 -28.12
N GLU A 41 -13.94 -8.04 -27.44
CA GLU A 41 -15.09 -7.51 -26.73
C GLU A 41 -15.16 -8.01 -25.28
N THR A 42 -15.69 -7.17 -24.42
CA THR A 42 -15.93 -7.49 -23.01
C THR A 42 -17.26 -6.87 -22.57
N TYR A 43 -17.85 -7.42 -21.50
CA TYR A 43 -19.15 -6.99 -20.99
C TYR A 43 -19.04 -6.62 -19.53
N PHE A 44 -19.55 -5.45 -19.13
CA PHE A 44 -19.61 -5.03 -17.74
C PHE A 44 -21.05 -5.03 -17.24
N ASP A 45 -21.27 -5.58 -16.04
CA ASP A 45 -22.53 -5.49 -15.29
C ASP A 45 -22.56 -4.30 -14.31
N GLU A 46 -21.57 -3.41 -14.43
CA GLU A 46 -21.40 -2.21 -13.63
C GLU A 46 -21.24 -0.96 -14.52
N SER A 47 -21.23 0.22 -13.90
CA SER A 47 -21.02 1.48 -14.61
C SER A 47 -19.60 1.54 -15.18
N VAL A 48 -19.48 1.83 -16.48
CA VAL A 48 -18.19 2.09 -17.15
C VAL A 48 -17.78 3.57 -17.11
N GLN A 49 -18.32 4.33 -16.15
CA GLN A 49 -18.05 5.77 -16.04
C GLN A 49 -16.55 6.06 -16.04
N GLY A 50 -16.14 7.08 -16.82
CA GLY A 50 -14.74 7.45 -17.00
C GLY A 50 -14.02 6.70 -18.12
N LEU A 51 -14.63 5.67 -18.72
CA LEU A 51 -14.13 5.05 -19.93
C LEU A 51 -14.72 5.75 -21.16
N ASP A 52 -13.86 6.18 -22.08
CA ASP A 52 -14.25 6.85 -23.31
C ASP A 52 -13.74 6.10 -24.56
N ILE A 53 -14.33 6.43 -25.72
CA ILE A 53 -13.78 5.97 -27.00
C ILE A 53 -12.38 6.58 -27.16
N GLY A 54 -11.38 5.73 -27.40
CA GLY A 54 -9.97 6.09 -27.41
C GLY A 54 -9.25 5.90 -26.07
N SER A 55 -9.94 5.48 -25.00
CA SER A 55 -9.27 5.06 -23.76
C SER A 55 -8.28 3.94 -24.03
N LYS A 56 -7.11 3.98 -23.38
CA LYS A 56 -6.06 2.98 -23.58
C LYS A 56 -6.51 1.60 -23.09
N VAL A 57 -6.12 0.57 -23.82
CA VAL A 57 -6.15 -0.81 -23.34
C VAL A 57 -4.75 -1.18 -22.94
N LYS A 58 -4.59 -1.62 -21.69
CA LYS A 58 -3.32 -2.04 -21.14
C LYS A 58 -3.36 -3.51 -20.76
N TYR A 59 -2.29 -4.23 -21.05
CA TYR A 59 -2.06 -5.56 -20.51
C TYR A 59 -0.89 -5.49 -19.55
N ARG A 60 -1.14 -5.83 -18.28
CA ARG A 60 -0.14 -5.74 -17.20
C ARG A 60 0.62 -4.39 -17.19
N GLY A 61 -0.13 -3.29 -17.37
CA GLY A 61 0.42 -1.93 -17.40
C GLY A 61 1.01 -1.46 -18.73
N VAL A 62 1.17 -2.33 -19.73
CA VAL A 62 1.69 -1.98 -21.07
C VAL A 62 0.53 -1.67 -22.02
N VAL A 63 0.57 -0.52 -22.70
CA VAL A 63 -0.45 -0.15 -23.69
C VAL A 63 -0.37 -1.09 -24.89
N ILE A 64 -1.47 -1.78 -25.20
CA ILE A 64 -1.59 -2.76 -26.28
C ILE A 64 -2.71 -2.43 -27.27
N GLY A 65 -3.43 -1.33 -27.06
CA GLY A 65 -4.55 -0.97 -27.90
C GLY A 65 -5.38 0.19 -27.35
N ASP A 66 -6.56 0.35 -27.93
CA ASP A 66 -7.48 1.44 -27.63
C ASP A 66 -8.94 0.97 -27.70
N VAL A 67 -9.81 1.55 -26.87
CA VAL A 67 -11.26 1.32 -26.90
C VAL A 67 -11.83 1.95 -28.17
N THR A 68 -12.58 1.17 -28.94
CA THR A 68 -13.15 1.61 -30.23
C THR A 68 -14.65 1.85 -30.18
N ARG A 69 -15.37 1.15 -29.29
CA ARG A 69 -16.82 1.29 -29.15
C ARG A 69 -17.26 0.98 -27.73
N ILE A 70 -18.19 1.79 -27.22
CA ILE A 70 -18.93 1.55 -25.98
C ILE A 70 -20.41 1.57 -26.34
N SER A 71 -21.14 0.50 -26.01
CA SER A 71 -22.56 0.35 -26.30
C SER A 71 -23.21 -0.57 -25.25
N PHE A 72 -24.40 -1.08 -25.54
CA PHE A 72 -25.07 -2.05 -24.68
C PHE A 72 -25.34 -3.35 -25.43
N THR A 73 -25.30 -4.47 -24.70
CA THR A 73 -25.54 -5.80 -25.27
C THR A 73 -26.92 -5.90 -25.92
N TYR A 74 -27.97 -5.27 -25.38
CA TYR A 74 -29.33 -5.32 -25.93
C TYR A 74 -29.53 -4.61 -27.29
N VAL A 75 -28.54 -3.84 -27.74
CA VAL A 75 -28.53 -3.15 -29.04
C VAL A 75 -27.91 -4.04 -30.13
N LYS A 76 -27.06 -4.99 -29.74
CA LYS A 76 -26.30 -5.87 -30.65
C LYS A 76 -26.79 -7.33 -30.59
N TYR A 77 -26.98 -7.85 -29.38
CA TYR A 77 -27.34 -9.23 -29.09
C TYR A 77 -28.78 -9.34 -28.57
N GLN A 78 -29.32 -10.57 -28.60
CA GLN A 78 -30.67 -10.91 -28.14
C GLN A 78 -31.78 -10.07 -28.81
N LEU A 79 -31.58 -9.66 -30.06
CA LEU A 79 -32.53 -8.85 -30.82
C LEU A 79 -33.85 -9.58 -31.10
N ASP A 80 -33.80 -10.91 -31.05
CA ASP A 80 -34.93 -11.84 -31.12
C ASP A 80 -35.81 -11.83 -29.85
N LYS A 81 -35.29 -11.37 -28.71
CA LYS A 81 -36.01 -11.33 -27.44
C LYS A 81 -36.72 -9.98 -27.21
N PRO A 82 -37.84 -9.95 -26.47
CA PRO A 82 -38.44 -8.71 -26.00
C PRO A 82 -37.46 -7.88 -25.17
N VAL A 83 -37.52 -6.55 -25.27
CA VAL A 83 -36.60 -5.61 -24.58
C VAL A 83 -36.54 -5.83 -23.06
N SER A 84 -37.63 -6.30 -22.44
CA SER A 84 -37.70 -6.61 -21.01
C SER A 84 -36.87 -7.82 -20.58
N GLN A 85 -36.56 -8.74 -21.50
CA GLN A 85 -35.81 -9.98 -21.23
C GLN A 85 -34.35 -9.90 -21.68
N ARG A 86 -33.95 -8.79 -22.32
CA ARG A 86 -32.56 -8.60 -22.77
C ARG A 86 -31.67 -8.25 -21.60
N LEU A 87 -30.51 -8.89 -21.55
CA LEU A 87 -29.45 -8.56 -20.61
C LEU A 87 -28.91 -7.17 -20.93
N ARG A 88 -28.72 -6.35 -19.89
CA ARG A 88 -28.36 -4.93 -19.98
C ARG A 88 -26.91 -4.69 -19.57
N TYR A 89 -25.99 -5.48 -20.12
CA TYR A 89 -24.58 -5.27 -19.89
C TYR A 89 -24.05 -4.17 -20.80
N VAL A 90 -23.03 -3.47 -20.34
CA VAL A 90 -22.28 -2.53 -21.16
C VAL A 90 -21.32 -3.33 -22.02
N LEU A 91 -21.45 -3.20 -23.34
CA LEU A 91 -20.54 -3.77 -24.33
C LEU A 91 -19.38 -2.79 -24.57
N VAL A 92 -18.15 -3.28 -24.41
CA VAL A 92 -16.94 -2.53 -24.74
C VAL A 92 -16.15 -3.32 -25.78
N GLU A 93 -15.90 -2.71 -26.93
CA GLU A 93 -15.05 -3.27 -27.98
C GLU A 93 -13.74 -2.50 -28.06
N ALA A 94 -12.62 -3.22 -28.07
CA ALA A 94 -11.30 -2.63 -28.15
C ALA A 94 -10.47 -3.24 -29.27
N GLN A 95 -9.64 -2.42 -29.88
CA GLN A 95 -8.71 -2.84 -30.91
C GLN A 95 -7.33 -3.03 -30.30
N LEU A 96 -6.78 -4.23 -30.45
CA LEU A 96 -5.46 -4.60 -29.98
C LEU A 96 -4.45 -4.59 -31.13
N GLU A 97 -3.22 -4.23 -30.80
CA GLU A 97 -2.05 -4.28 -31.67
C GLU A 97 -1.23 -5.54 -31.34
N PRO A 98 -1.32 -6.61 -32.14
CA PRO A 98 -0.71 -7.91 -31.80
C PRO A 98 0.81 -7.86 -31.70
N LYS A 99 1.43 -6.89 -32.39
CA LYS A 99 2.89 -6.68 -32.41
C LYS A 99 3.45 -6.28 -31.05
N LEU A 100 2.64 -5.67 -30.19
CA LEU A 100 3.04 -5.22 -28.85
C LEU A 100 2.90 -6.31 -27.78
N LEU A 101 2.15 -7.37 -28.07
CA LEU A 101 1.86 -8.42 -27.09
C LEU A 101 3.04 -9.36 -26.85
N GLY A 102 3.97 -9.50 -27.82
CA GLY A 102 5.17 -10.33 -27.68
C GLY A 102 4.92 -11.82 -27.44
N GLY A 103 5.79 -12.69 -27.95
CA GLY A 103 5.77 -14.12 -27.63
C GLY A 103 4.42 -14.84 -27.82
N ARG A 104 4.05 -15.66 -26.83
CA ARG A 104 2.86 -16.53 -26.78
C ARG A 104 1.52 -15.78 -26.97
N ALA A 105 1.39 -14.57 -26.41
CA ALA A 105 0.20 -13.73 -26.55
C ALA A 105 0.01 -13.16 -27.97
N ALA A 106 1.12 -12.90 -28.70
CA ALA A 106 1.08 -12.49 -30.11
C ALA A 106 0.75 -13.67 -31.06
N GLY A 107 0.90 -14.91 -30.61
CA GLY A 107 0.61 -16.14 -31.36
C GLY A 107 -0.87 -16.54 -31.42
N GLY A 108 -1.79 -15.67 -30.97
CA GLY A 108 -3.23 -15.94 -31.01
C GLY A 108 -3.84 -16.42 -29.69
N GLU A 109 -3.08 -16.47 -28.58
CA GLU A 109 -3.59 -16.96 -27.29
C GLU A 109 -4.64 -16.02 -26.66
N ILE A 110 -4.42 -14.70 -26.71
CA ILE A 110 -5.37 -13.70 -26.18
C ILE A 110 -6.27 -13.15 -27.29
N THR A 111 -5.82 -13.26 -28.53
CA THR A 111 -6.40 -12.57 -29.67
C THR A 111 -7.22 -13.49 -30.60
N GLY A 112 -7.12 -14.81 -30.41
CA GLY A 112 -7.94 -15.80 -31.08
C GLY A 112 -9.22 -16.11 -30.29
N PRO A 113 -10.38 -16.29 -30.96
CA PRO A 113 -11.65 -16.55 -30.28
C PRO A 113 -11.65 -17.86 -29.45
N GLU A 114 -10.93 -18.88 -29.90
CA GLU A 114 -10.84 -20.18 -29.21
C GLU A 114 -9.89 -20.15 -28.00
N ASN A 115 -8.75 -19.45 -28.11
CA ASN A 115 -7.77 -19.41 -27.03
C ASN A 115 -8.11 -18.39 -25.94
N ALA A 116 -8.80 -17.29 -26.29
CA ALA A 116 -9.22 -16.29 -25.31
C ALA A 116 -10.10 -16.90 -24.20
N GLN A 117 -10.89 -17.93 -24.55
CA GLN A 117 -11.71 -18.67 -23.60
C GLN A 117 -10.86 -19.55 -22.66
N LEU A 118 -9.81 -20.19 -23.17
CA LEU A 118 -8.88 -20.97 -22.34
C LEU A 118 -8.10 -20.07 -21.37
N GLU A 119 -7.66 -18.89 -21.82
CA GLU A 119 -6.99 -17.93 -20.94
C GLU A 119 -7.96 -17.30 -19.93
N ALA A 120 -9.23 -17.13 -20.31
CA ALA A 120 -10.27 -16.72 -19.38
C ALA A 120 -10.47 -17.74 -18.25
N GLU A 121 -10.40 -19.04 -18.52
CA GLU A 121 -10.43 -20.07 -17.47
C GLU A 121 -9.21 -19.99 -16.55
N ARG A 122 -8.05 -19.57 -17.08
CA ARG A 122 -6.82 -19.32 -16.32
C ARG A 122 -6.82 -18.00 -15.53
N GLY A 123 -7.91 -17.23 -15.59
CA GLY A 123 -8.08 -16.00 -14.83
C GLY A 123 -7.83 -14.71 -15.59
N LEU A 124 -7.68 -14.74 -16.93
CA LEU A 124 -7.61 -13.53 -17.75
C LEU A 124 -8.91 -12.71 -17.62
N ARG A 125 -8.80 -11.47 -17.14
CA ARG A 125 -9.94 -10.57 -16.93
C ARG A 125 -9.67 -9.18 -17.46
N ALA A 126 -10.70 -8.57 -18.03
CA ALA A 126 -10.73 -7.14 -18.34
C ALA A 126 -11.38 -6.37 -17.18
N ARG A 127 -10.72 -5.36 -16.63
CA ARG A 127 -11.28 -4.52 -15.56
C ARG A 127 -11.05 -3.04 -15.85
N LEU A 128 -11.91 -2.20 -15.30
CA LEU A 128 -11.73 -0.76 -15.36
C LEU A 128 -10.73 -0.33 -14.29
N ALA A 129 -9.65 0.32 -14.72
CA ALA A 129 -8.62 0.84 -13.84
C ALA A 129 -8.49 2.37 -13.98
N PRO A 130 -8.29 3.11 -12.88
CA PRO A 130 -8.22 4.57 -12.91
C PRO A 130 -6.91 5.05 -13.51
N GLN A 131 -7.01 6.02 -14.42
CA GLN A 131 -5.87 6.75 -14.97
C GLN A 131 -5.64 8.02 -14.14
N GLY A 132 -5.01 7.87 -12.98
CA GLY A 132 -4.75 8.99 -12.07
C GLY A 132 -5.99 9.42 -11.28
N ILE A 133 -6.05 10.70 -10.90
CA ILE A 133 -7.09 11.26 -10.01
C ILE A 133 -8.20 12.03 -10.74
N THR A 134 -8.15 12.11 -12.08
CA THR A 134 -9.09 12.91 -12.90
C THR A 134 -10.42 12.20 -13.18
N GLY A 135 -10.62 11.01 -12.64
CA GLY A 135 -11.84 10.21 -12.86
C GLY A 135 -11.92 9.54 -14.22
N THR A 136 -10.84 9.59 -15.01
CA THR A 136 -10.71 8.86 -16.28
C THR A 136 -10.25 7.44 -16.02
N ASN A 137 -10.80 6.48 -16.76
CA ASN A 137 -10.50 5.06 -16.66
C ASN A 137 -9.90 4.55 -17.97
N TYR A 138 -9.04 3.56 -17.84
CA TYR A 138 -8.51 2.76 -18.94
C TYR A 138 -8.95 1.31 -18.77
N LEU A 139 -8.94 0.55 -19.86
CA LEU A 139 -9.25 -0.88 -19.81
C LEU A 139 -7.97 -1.64 -19.49
N GLU A 140 -7.94 -2.32 -18.35
CA GLU A 140 -6.82 -3.17 -17.96
C GLU A 140 -7.16 -4.64 -18.19
N ILE A 141 -6.26 -5.37 -18.83
CA ILE A 141 -6.31 -6.81 -18.99
C ILE A 141 -5.22 -7.41 -18.11
N ASP A 142 -5.62 -8.24 -17.16
CA ASP A 142 -4.70 -8.90 -16.22
C ASP A 142 -5.23 -10.27 -15.79
N TYR A 143 -4.37 -11.08 -15.17
CA TYR A 143 -4.74 -12.36 -14.59
C TYR A 143 -5.12 -12.17 -13.12
N VAL A 144 -6.28 -12.67 -12.73
CA VAL A 144 -6.78 -12.65 -11.35
C VAL A 144 -6.79 -14.06 -10.79
N ASP A 145 -6.15 -14.25 -9.63
CA ASP A 145 -6.07 -15.52 -8.90
C ASP A 145 -6.64 -15.35 -7.48
N PRO A 146 -7.70 -16.09 -7.09
CA PRO A 146 -8.44 -17.07 -7.89
C PRO A 146 -9.30 -16.43 -8.99
N PRO A 147 -9.57 -17.13 -10.12
CA PRO A 147 -10.41 -16.62 -11.20
C PRO A 147 -11.82 -16.28 -10.69
N PRO A 148 -12.31 -15.04 -10.86
CA PRO A 148 -13.65 -14.67 -10.44
C PRO A 148 -14.70 -15.36 -11.34
N PRO A 149 -15.95 -15.56 -10.85
CA PRO A 149 -17.00 -16.20 -11.63
C PRO A 149 -17.27 -15.45 -12.94
N LEU A 150 -17.54 -16.20 -14.00
CA LEU A 150 -17.86 -15.63 -15.30
C LEU A 150 -19.26 -15.03 -15.32
N ILE A 151 -19.41 -13.93 -16.06
CA ILE A 151 -20.74 -13.39 -16.37
C ILE A 151 -21.43 -14.37 -17.31
N ALA A 152 -22.64 -14.80 -16.94
CA ALA A 152 -23.43 -15.70 -17.76
C ALA A 152 -23.94 -14.95 -19.01
N ILE A 153 -23.49 -15.39 -20.18
CA ILE A 153 -23.97 -14.92 -21.49
C ILE A 153 -24.65 -16.08 -22.20
N ASP A 154 -25.74 -15.79 -22.90
CA ASP A 154 -26.53 -16.77 -23.67
C ASP A 154 -26.43 -16.54 -25.19
N TRP A 155 -25.46 -15.72 -25.61
CA TRP A 155 -25.12 -15.45 -27.02
C TRP A 155 -23.67 -15.84 -27.29
N THR A 156 -23.35 -15.96 -28.58
CA THR A 156 -21.97 -16.13 -29.06
C THR A 156 -21.38 -14.76 -29.40
N PRO A 157 -20.27 -14.34 -28.78
CA PRO A 157 -19.57 -13.10 -29.11
C PRO A 157 -19.09 -13.07 -30.57
N ASP A 158 -19.26 -11.94 -31.26
CA ASP A 158 -18.76 -11.75 -32.65
C ASP A 158 -17.23 -11.63 -32.71
N ASN A 159 -16.62 -11.12 -31.62
CA ASN A 159 -15.19 -10.89 -31.49
C ASN A 159 -14.59 -11.75 -30.36
N ALA A 160 -13.27 -11.78 -30.26
CA ALA A 160 -12.59 -12.48 -29.17
C ALA A 160 -13.05 -11.93 -27.81
N TYR A 161 -13.65 -12.81 -26.99
CA TYR A 161 -14.29 -12.43 -25.75
C TYR A 161 -13.34 -12.56 -24.57
N ILE A 162 -13.16 -11.46 -23.84
CA ILE A 162 -12.42 -11.44 -22.58
C ILE A 162 -13.41 -11.11 -21.45
N PRO A 163 -13.64 -12.02 -20.49
CA PRO A 163 -14.57 -11.77 -19.40
C PRO A 163 -14.13 -10.59 -18.54
N SER A 164 -15.08 -9.81 -18.05
CA SER A 164 -14.77 -8.70 -17.17
C SER A 164 -14.62 -9.13 -15.72
N ALA A 165 -13.93 -8.30 -14.93
CA ALA A 165 -13.94 -8.35 -13.48
C ALA A 165 -14.31 -6.97 -12.92
N LYS A 166 -14.81 -6.97 -11.67
CA LYS A 166 -15.19 -5.75 -10.96
C LYS A 166 -14.02 -4.76 -10.86
N SER A 167 -14.31 -3.48 -11.08
CA SER A 167 -13.35 -2.39 -10.96
C SER A 167 -12.75 -2.29 -9.55
N THR A 168 -11.44 -2.01 -9.47
CA THR A 168 -10.71 -1.78 -8.21
C THR A 168 -11.17 -0.51 -7.48
N VAL A 169 -11.70 0.49 -8.20
CA VAL A 169 -12.17 1.76 -7.60
C VAL A 169 -13.37 1.52 -6.68
N LEU A 170 -14.29 0.66 -7.11
CA LEU A 170 -15.45 0.27 -6.30
C LEU A 170 -15.03 -0.47 -5.02
N GLN A 171 -13.92 -1.23 -5.06
CA GLN A 171 -13.42 -1.91 -3.87
C GLN A 171 -12.91 -0.92 -2.81
N PHE A 172 -12.24 0.17 -3.22
CA PHE A 172 -11.79 1.20 -2.29
C PHE A 172 -12.96 1.98 -1.67
N VAL A 173 -13.95 2.36 -2.48
CA VAL A 173 -15.14 3.07 -2.00
C VAL A 173 -15.95 2.19 -1.04
N ASN A 174 -16.16 0.92 -1.40
CA ASN A 174 -16.88 -0.02 -0.53
C ASN A 174 -16.13 -0.30 0.78
N ALA A 175 -14.79 -0.44 0.73
CA ALA A 175 -13.97 -0.61 1.94
C ALA A 175 -14.04 0.63 2.85
N ALA A 176 -14.04 1.84 2.28
CA ALA A 176 -14.21 3.08 3.04
C ALA A 176 -15.60 3.19 3.67
N SER A 177 -16.67 2.85 2.93
CA SER A 177 -18.03 2.79 3.46
C SER A 177 -18.18 1.74 4.57
N GLU A 178 -17.55 0.57 4.44
CA GLU A 178 -17.58 -0.47 5.46
C GLU A 178 -16.82 -0.05 6.73
N LEU A 179 -15.71 0.67 6.61
CA LEU A 179 -15.01 1.27 7.75
C LEU A 179 -15.87 2.30 8.47
N ILE A 180 -16.58 3.17 7.73
CA ILE A 180 -17.51 4.15 8.30
C ILE A 180 -18.67 3.46 9.03
N ASP A 181 -19.25 2.41 8.44
CA ASP A 181 -20.31 1.61 9.08
C ASP A 181 -19.82 0.90 10.34
N ARG A 182 -18.58 0.39 10.34
CA ARG A 182 -17.95 -0.20 11.54
C ARG A 182 -17.64 0.85 12.60
N LEU A 183 -17.26 2.06 12.21
CA LEU A 183 -17.08 3.19 13.12
C LEU A 183 -18.40 3.65 13.74
N HIS A 184 -19.51 3.67 12.98
CA HIS A 184 -20.84 3.94 13.52
C HIS A 184 -21.33 2.84 14.48
N LYS A 185 -20.83 1.61 14.35
CA LYS A 185 -21.09 0.49 15.26
C LYS A 185 -20.20 0.49 16.51
N LEU A 186 -19.25 1.43 16.64
CA LEU A 186 -18.61 1.65 17.93
C LEU A 186 -19.67 2.23 18.86
N ASP A 187 -20.12 1.38 19.78
CA ASP A 187 -21.05 1.74 20.85
C ASP A 187 -20.36 2.75 21.79
N VAL A 188 -20.45 4.03 21.42
CA VAL A 188 -19.96 5.16 22.24
C VAL A 188 -20.69 5.14 23.58
N GLU A 189 -21.95 4.70 23.60
CA GLU A 189 -22.78 4.58 24.78
C GLU A 189 -22.24 3.51 25.74
N GLY A 190 -21.95 2.31 25.24
CA GLY A 190 -21.27 1.24 25.99
C GLY A 190 -19.84 1.60 26.40
N THR A 191 -19.12 2.42 25.62
CA THR A 191 -17.79 2.92 26.00
C THR A 191 -17.88 3.91 27.16
N VAL A 192 -18.84 4.83 27.13
CA VAL A 192 -19.13 5.77 28.23
C VAL A 192 -19.59 5.02 29.47
N GLU A 193 -20.43 4.00 29.31
CA GLU A 193 -20.91 3.18 30.43
C GLU A 193 -19.79 2.33 31.05
N ASN A 194 -18.90 1.78 30.24
CA ASN A 194 -17.70 1.07 30.71
C ASN A 194 -16.69 2.02 31.35
N LEU A 195 -16.50 3.23 30.83
CA LEU A 195 -15.68 4.28 31.47
C LEU A 195 -16.27 4.70 32.81
N ASN A 196 -17.58 4.86 32.90
CA ASN A 196 -18.27 5.20 34.15
C ASN A 196 -18.15 4.06 35.17
N ARG A 197 -18.29 2.81 34.72
CA ARG A 197 -18.07 1.62 35.56
C ARG A 197 -16.62 1.47 36.00
N LEU A 198 -15.65 1.80 35.14
CA LEU A 198 -14.22 1.88 35.45
C LEU A 198 -13.94 2.96 36.49
N LEU A 199 -14.54 4.15 36.38
CA LEU A 199 -14.38 5.25 37.33
C LEU A 199 -14.97 4.90 38.69
N VAL A 200 -16.17 4.30 38.73
CA VAL A 200 -16.80 3.81 39.97
C VAL A 200 -15.96 2.68 40.58
N THR A 201 -15.54 1.70 39.79
CA THR A 201 -14.73 0.57 40.28
C THR A 201 -13.33 1.03 40.74
N PHE A 202 -12.77 2.05 40.10
CA PHE A 202 -11.52 2.67 40.53
C PHE A 202 -11.72 3.40 41.86
N ASN A 203 -12.80 4.17 42.03
CA ASN A 203 -13.10 4.87 43.28
C ASN A 203 -13.32 3.90 44.45
N THR A 204 -14.08 2.82 44.24
CA THR A 204 -14.34 1.78 45.26
C THR A 204 -13.11 0.93 45.57
N ARG A 205 -12.18 0.74 44.61
CA ARG A 205 -10.90 0.05 44.88
C ARG A 205 -9.87 0.98 45.51
N VAL A 206 -9.96 2.29 45.29
CA VAL A 206 -9.06 3.29 45.88
C VAL A 206 -9.26 3.45 47.38
N GLU A 207 -10.48 3.28 47.89
CA GLU A 207 -10.74 3.16 49.34
C GLU A 207 -10.06 1.94 50.00
N SER A 208 -9.65 0.94 49.21
CA SER A 208 -8.96 -0.27 49.66
C SER A 208 -7.46 -0.31 49.33
N PHE A 209 -6.85 0.80 48.88
CA PHE A 209 -5.39 0.86 48.78
C PHE A 209 -4.79 0.79 50.19
N ASP A 210 -4.57 -0.44 50.67
CA ASP A 210 -3.69 -0.76 51.79
C ASP A 210 -2.26 -0.39 51.37
N THR A 211 -1.97 0.91 51.33
CA THR A 211 -0.65 1.48 51.02
C THR A 211 0.41 0.91 51.97
N ALA A 212 0.02 0.53 53.19
CA ALA A 212 0.84 -0.20 54.14
C ALA A 212 1.10 -1.67 53.71
N GLY A 213 0.14 -2.33 53.08
CA GLY A 213 0.26 -3.67 52.48
C GLY A 213 1.16 -3.70 51.24
N LEU A 214 1.09 -2.67 50.40
CA LEU A 214 1.97 -2.52 49.23
C LEU A 214 3.43 -2.30 49.63
N SER A 215 3.68 -1.37 50.56
CA SER A 215 5.03 -1.15 51.12
C SER A 215 5.61 -2.44 51.71
N ARG A 216 4.82 -3.19 52.51
CA ARG A 216 5.27 -4.47 53.09
C ARG A 216 5.56 -5.57 52.06
N ARG A 217 4.93 -5.53 50.88
CA ARG A 217 5.22 -6.48 49.78
C ARG A 217 6.49 -6.09 49.04
N LEU A 218 6.68 -4.80 48.78
CA LEU A 218 7.89 -4.26 48.16
C LEU A 218 9.13 -4.53 49.03
N ASP A 219 9.03 -4.29 50.33
CA ASP A 219 10.13 -4.55 51.28
C ASP A 219 10.55 -6.04 51.27
N ARG A 220 9.59 -6.95 51.21
CA ARG A 220 9.86 -8.40 51.12
C ARG A 220 10.48 -8.81 49.79
N SER A 221 10.05 -8.23 48.68
CA SER A 221 10.63 -8.51 47.35
C SER A 221 12.07 -8.00 47.23
N LEU A 222 12.36 -6.81 47.78
CA LEU A 222 13.72 -6.26 47.82
C LEU A 222 14.65 -7.11 48.69
N ALA A 223 14.18 -7.60 49.84
CA ALA A 223 14.94 -8.52 50.69
C ALA A 223 15.25 -9.86 49.98
N ARG A 224 14.30 -10.40 49.22
CA ARG A 224 14.53 -11.63 48.43
C ARG A 224 15.53 -11.42 47.28
N ALA A 225 15.47 -10.26 46.64
CA ALA A 225 16.40 -9.91 45.56
C ALA A 225 17.84 -9.74 46.08
N GLU A 226 18.00 -9.19 47.29
CA GLU A 226 19.28 -9.11 47.99
C GLU A 226 19.88 -10.50 48.26
N THR A 227 19.11 -11.41 48.88
CA THR A 227 19.59 -12.78 49.14
C THR A 227 19.94 -13.54 47.85
N ALA A 228 19.19 -13.30 46.76
CA ALA A 228 19.49 -13.91 45.47
C ALA A 228 20.78 -13.35 44.84
N LEU A 229 21.06 -12.05 44.99
CA LEU A 229 22.26 -11.40 44.49
C LEU A 229 23.51 -11.76 45.30
N GLU A 230 23.38 -11.93 46.62
CA GLU A 230 24.45 -12.46 47.49
C GLU A 230 24.86 -13.90 47.12
N GLY A 231 23.93 -14.69 46.58
CA GLY A 231 24.18 -16.06 46.13
C GLY A 231 24.91 -16.18 44.78
N LEU A 232 25.05 -15.09 44.01
CA LEU A 232 25.70 -15.09 42.69
C LEU A 232 27.19 -14.73 42.82
N GLN A 233 28.08 -15.71 42.62
CA GLN A 233 29.54 -15.58 42.81
C GLN A 233 30.29 -14.77 41.73
N THR A 234 29.59 -14.10 40.82
CA THR A 234 30.19 -13.35 39.71
C THR A 234 30.41 -11.88 40.09
N GLN A 235 31.66 -11.51 40.31
CA GLN A 235 32.09 -10.21 40.88
C GLN A 235 31.56 -8.95 40.15
N LYS A 236 31.38 -8.98 38.83
CA LYS A 236 30.84 -7.84 38.04
C LYS A 236 29.31 -7.73 38.11
N LEU A 237 28.61 -8.85 38.07
CA LEU A 237 27.15 -8.93 38.17
C LEU A 237 26.68 -8.56 39.58
N SER A 238 27.47 -8.87 40.61
CA SER A 238 27.19 -8.45 41.99
C SER A 238 27.33 -6.94 42.16
N GLU A 239 28.30 -6.28 41.54
CA GLU A 239 28.48 -4.82 41.67
C GLU A 239 27.33 -4.03 41.04
N GLU A 240 26.95 -4.38 39.80
CA GLU A 240 25.82 -3.73 39.11
C GLU A 240 24.47 -4.06 39.74
N GLY A 241 24.29 -5.30 40.22
CA GLY A 241 23.10 -5.73 40.94
C GLY A 241 22.94 -5.03 42.30
N VAL A 242 24.03 -4.88 43.06
CA VAL A 242 24.02 -4.16 44.36
C VAL A 242 23.72 -2.68 44.14
N ALA A 243 24.29 -2.04 43.10
CA ALA A 243 23.98 -0.66 42.76
C ALA A 243 22.51 -0.47 42.37
N LEU A 244 21.94 -1.39 41.59
CA LEU A 244 20.51 -1.38 41.25
C LEU A 244 19.63 -1.57 42.50
N LEU A 245 19.97 -2.49 43.39
CA LEU A 245 19.21 -2.70 44.64
C LEU A 245 19.22 -1.45 45.53
N ALA A 246 20.34 -0.75 45.62
CA ALA A 246 20.43 0.52 46.36
C ALA A 246 19.51 1.59 45.76
N GLU A 247 19.45 1.70 44.42
CA GLU A 247 18.56 2.63 43.71
C GLU A 247 17.07 2.26 43.89
N LEU A 248 16.75 0.97 43.87
CA LEU A 248 15.40 0.46 44.13
C LEU A 248 14.96 0.70 45.59
N ARG A 249 15.87 0.57 46.56
CA ARG A 249 15.61 0.90 47.97
C ARG A 249 15.31 2.39 48.16
N ALA A 250 16.12 3.26 47.56
CA ALA A 250 15.90 4.70 47.61
C ALA A 250 14.56 5.10 46.96
N THR A 251 14.24 4.49 45.81
CA THR A 251 12.96 4.70 45.12
C THR A 251 11.78 4.20 45.95
N ASN A 252 11.91 3.04 46.60
CA ASN A 252 10.88 2.50 47.49
C ASN A 252 10.67 3.37 48.74
N ALA A 253 11.74 3.95 49.30
CA ALA A 253 11.64 4.89 50.43
C ALA A 253 10.91 6.18 50.05
N GLU A 254 11.21 6.75 48.88
CA GLU A 254 10.50 7.95 48.38
C GLU A 254 9.05 7.63 48.05
N LEU A 255 8.78 6.49 47.41
CA LEU A 255 7.43 6.01 47.13
C LEU A 255 6.61 5.84 48.43
N LYS A 256 7.22 5.25 49.48
CA LYS A 256 6.58 5.12 50.80
C LYS A 256 6.22 6.48 51.39
N LYS A 257 7.09 7.47 51.25
CA LYS A 257 6.83 8.84 51.70
C LYS A 257 5.69 9.49 50.92
N THR A 258 5.64 9.32 49.60
CA THR A 258 4.53 9.81 48.75
C THR A 258 3.22 9.14 49.14
N LEU A 259 3.20 7.81 49.30
CA LEU A 259 1.99 7.04 49.63
C LEU A 259 1.50 7.23 51.07
N SER A 260 2.38 7.63 51.98
CA SER A 260 2.03 7.97 53.37
C SER A 260 1.55 9.41 53.52
N ASN A 261 1.56 10.21 52.47
CA ASN A 261 1.04 11.57 52.53
C ASN A 261 -0.49 11.51 52.79
N PRO A 262 -1.00 12.16 53.86
CA PRO A 262 -2.42 12.16 54.22
C PRO A 262 -3.34 12.62 53.09
N ALA A 263 -2.81 13.35 52.11
CA ALA A 263 -3.50 13.75 50.90
C ALA A 263 -4.00 12.59 50.03
N TRP A 264 -3.38 11.41 50.12
CA TRP A 264 -3.84 10.20 49.42
C TRP A 264 -4.80 9.36 50.24
N GLN A 265 -4.79 9.50 51.57
CA GLN A 265 -5.59 8.67 52.49
C GLN A 265 -7.02 9.20 52.70
N LYS A 266 -7.27 10.48 52.40
CA LYS A 266 -8.56 11.13 52.58
C LYS A 266 -8.94 11.88 51.32
N MET A 267 -9.37 11.14 50.30
CA MET A 267 -10.05 11.76 49.16
C MET A 267 -11.45 12.20 49.60
N PRO A 268 -11.86 13.45 49.31
CA PRO A 268 -13.23 13.90 49.59
C PRO A 268 -14.23 13.16 48.70
N ASP A 269 -15.42 12.87 49.22
CA ASP A 269 -16.54 12.29 48.44
C ASP A 269 -17.11 13.28 47.40
N ASP A 270 -16.83 14.57 47.57
CA ASP A 270 -17.22 15.63 46.66
C ASP A 270 -16.28 15.68 45.43
N ALA A 271 -16.85 15.56 44.23
CA ALA A 271 -16.11 15.50 42.98
C ALA A 271 -15.29 16.77 42.68
N ALA A 272 -15.77 17.95 43.07
CA ALA A 272 -15.04 19.21 42.87
C ALA A 272 -13.86 19.33 43.84
N ALA A 273 -14.06 18.91 45.10
CA ALA A 273 -13.00 18.84 46.10
C ALA A 273 -11.96 17.75 45.79
N ALA A 274 -12.38 16.61 45.24
CA ALA A 274 -11.50 15.57 44.73
C ALA A 274 -10.63 16.08 43.57
N LEU A 275 -11.21 16.80 42.62
CA LEU A 275 -10.46 17.41 41.51
C LEU A 275 -9.45 18.45 41.98
N ALA A 276 -9.83 19.31 42.93
CA ALA A 276 -8.91 20.28 43.53
C ALA A 276 -7.75 19.58 44.27
N ARG A 277 -8.03 18.47 44.96
CA ARG A 277 -7.01 17.69 45.67
C ARG A 277 -6.07 16.97 44.70
N VAL A 278 -6.60 16.34 43.65
CA VAL A 278 -5.81 15.71 42.59
C VAL A 278 -4.92 16.74 41.91
N ARG A 279 -5.43 17.94 41.61
CA ARG A 279 -4.62 19.03 41.07
C ARG A 279 -3.47 19.41 42.02
N SER A 280 -3.73 19.56 43.31
CA SER A 280 -2.68 19.86 44.29
C SER A 280 -1.62 18.74 44.43
N LEU A 281 -2.02 17.48 44.19
CA LEU A 281 -1.11 16.32 44.20
C LEU A 281 -0.26 16.24 42.93
N VAL A 282 -0.80 16.69 41.80
CA VAL A 282 -0.06 16.80 40.52
C VAL A 282 0.89 18.00 40.53
N GLU A 283 0.52 19.07 41.24
CA GLU A 283 1.37 20.25 41.46
C GLU A 283 2.48 19.99 42.52
N ASP A 284 2.37 18.93 43.33
CA ASP A 284 3.42 18.52 44.28
C ASP A 284 4.64 17.96 43.53
N PRO A 285 5.84 18.57 43.65
CA PRO A 285 7.03 18.15 42.93
C PRO A 285 7.55 16.77 43.34
N THR A 286 7.05 16.17 44.43
CA THR A 286 7.48 14.84 44.91
C THR A 286 6.99 13.71 44.01
N LEU A 287 5.80 13.81 43.44
CA LEU A 287 5.23 12.77 42.59
C LEU A 287 5.97 12.66 41.23
N PRO A 288 6.22 13.75 40.48
CA PRO A 288 7.04 13.71 39.27
C PRO A 288 8.46 13.18 39.52
N ARG A 289 9.09 13.56 40.65
CA ARG A 289 10.42 13.06 41.02
C ARG A 289 10.42 11.55 41.28
N THR A 290 9.41 11.05 41.99
CA THR A 290 9.26 9.61 42.26
C THR A 290 9.06 8.82 40.97
N LEU A 291 8.22 9.34 40.05
CA LEU A 291 8.01 8.74 38.74
C LEU A 291 9.28 8.74 37.88
N GLN A 292 10.06 9.81 37.90
CA GLN A 292 11.36 9.87 37.22
C GLN A 292 12.38 8.87 37.80
N ASN A 293 12.43 8.72 39.14
CA ASN A 293 13.30 7.75 39.79
C ASN A 293 12.92 6.30 39.44
N MET A 294 11.61 6.04 39.35
CA MET A 294 11.07 4.75 38.94
C MET A 294 11.38 4.45 37.46
N ALA A 295 11.20 5.42 36.57
CA ALA A 295 11.54 5.28 35.15
C ALA A 295 13.04 4.99 34.95
N ARG A 296 13.92 5.64 35.72
CA ARG A 296 15.36 5.37 35.71
C ARG A 296 15.71 3.97 36.21
N SER A 297 15.06 3.53 37.30
CA SER A 297 15.24 2.19 37.85
C SER A 297 14.78 1.11 36.86
N LEU A 298 13.62 1.30 36.22
CA LEU A 298 13.09 0.40 35.20
C LEU A 298 13.99 0.34 33.97
N GLY A 299 14.50 1.47 33.48
CA GLY A 299 15.45 1.48 32.36
C GLY A 299 16.82 0.88 32.69
N ARG A 300 17.19 0.77 33.97
CA ARG A 300 18.38 0.01 34.39
C ARG A 300 18.09 -1.49 34.48
N ILE A 301 16.91 -1.88 35.00
CA ILE A 301 16.43 -3.27 34.98
C ILE A 301 16.36 -3.79 33.54
N ASP A 302 15.77 -3.00 32.64
CA ASP A 302 15.63 -3.34 31.22
C ASP A 302 16.99 -3.54 30.53
N ARG A 303 18.01 -2.74 30.88
CA ARG A 303 19.37 -2.94 30.37
C ARG A 303 20.08 -4.16 30.95
N ILE A 304 19.86 -4.48 32.21
CA ILE A 304 20.46 -5.65 32.88
C ILE A 304 19.80 -6.95 32.41
N LEU A 305 18.48 -6.95 32.22
CA LEU A 305 17.70 -8.09 31.72
C LEU A 305 17.78 -8.21 30.19
N GLY A 306 17.91 -7.09 29.49
CA GLY A 306 18.01 -6.97 28.03
C GLY A 306 19.44 -7.08 27.49
N GLY A 307 20.39 -7.59 28.29
CA GLY A 307 21.78 -7.86 27.90
C GLY A 307 21.98 -8.94 26.83
N GLY A 308 21.02 -9.13 25.92
CA GLY A 308 21.10 -9.99 24.75
C GLY A 308 20.82 -9.31 23.40
N GLU A 309 20.48 -8.00 23.36
CA GLU A 309 19.92 -7.36 22.14
C GLU A 309 20.68 -6.13 21.62
N ALA A 310 21.92 -5.90 22.06
CA ALA A 310 22.71 -4.70 21.73
C ALA A 310 23.15 -4.56 20.24
N ASP A 311 22.75 -5.45 19.33
CA ASP A 311 23.12 -5.38 17.90
C ASP A 311 22.06 -4.73 16.99
N LEU A 312 20.79 -4.60 17.41
CA LEU A 312 19.73 -4.14 16.50
C LEU A 312 19.75 -2.62 16.27
N ALA A 313 20.06 -1.83 17.31
CA ALA A 313 20.13 -0.37 17.20
C ALA A 313 21.29 0.07 16.29
N THR A 314 22.43 -0.61 16.39
CA THR A 314 23.61 -0.42 15.54
C THR A 314 23.32 -0.81 14.09
N THR A 315 22.53 -1.87 13.89
CA THR A 315 22.10 -2.32 12.55
C THR A 315 21.17 -1.29 11.88
N ILE A 316 20.25 -0.68 12.63
CA ILE A 316 19.34 0.35 12.12
C ILE A 316 20.09 1.65 11.78
N ASP A 317 21.06 2.04 12.60
CA ASP A 317 21.88 3.24 12.32
C ASP A 317 22.76 3.04 11.06
N ASN A 318 23.36 1.84 10.92
CA ASN A 318 24.11 1.46 9.74
C ASN A 318 23.23 1.41 8.47
N LEU A 319 21.99 0.90 8.56
CA LEU A 319 21.05 0.90 7.44
C LEU A 319 20.64 2.30 7.01
N ARG A 320 20.50 3.23 7.96
CA ARG A 320 20.19 4.63 7.66
C ARG A 320 21.36 5.32 6.96
N GLN A 321 22.59 5.14 7.43
CA GLN A 321 23.79 5.65 6.75
C GLN A 321 23.97 5.07 5.34
N ILE A 322 23.69 3.79 5.14
CA ILE A 322 23.74 3.17 3.80
C ILE A 322 22.70 3.80 2.88
N THR A 323 21.52 4.12 3.39
CA THR A 323 20.44 4.74 2.61
C THR A 323 20.78 6.17 2.19
N ASP A 324 21.40 6.94 3.09
CA ASP A 324 21.87 8.31 2.78
C ASP A 324 23.01 8.27 1.74
N ASN A 325 23.97 7.35 1.89
CA ASN A 325 25.05 7.17 0.90
C ASN A 325 24.55 6.69 -0.47
N LEU A 326 23.52 5.83 -0.51
CA LEU A 326 22.90 5.40 -1.77
C LEU A 326 22.14 6.54 -2.44
N ARG A 327 21.51 7.43 -1.67
CA ARG A 327 20.85 8.62 -2.19
C ARG A 327 21.86 9.57 -2.82
N ASP A 328 22.98 9.82 -2.15
CA ASP A 328 24.05 10.68 -2.67
C ASP A 328 24.68 10.08 -3.94
N LEU A 329 24.94 8.76 -3.96
CA LEU A 329 25.44 8.07 -5.16
C LEU A 329 24.44 8.13 -6.32
N THR A 330 23.15 7.99 -6.04
CA THR A 330 22.09 8.07 -7.05
C THR A 330 21.94 9.48 -7.59
N GLU A 331 22.07 10.49 -6.73
CA GLU A 331 22.01 11.90 -7.08
C GLU A 331 23.22 12.32 -7.92
N ASP A 332 24.42 11.86 -7.57
CA ASP A 332 25.65 12.07 -8.35
C ASP A 332 25.63 11.32 -9.69
N THR A 333 25.12 10.09 -9.73
CA THR A 333 24.96 9.31 -10.98
C THR A 333 23.97 9.99 -11.92
N LYS A 334 22.91 10.59 -11.38
CA LYS A 334 21.92 11.34 -12.16
C LYS A 334 22.49 12.67 -12.68
N ARG A 335 23.41 13.28 -11.94
CA ARG A 335 24.03 14.57 -12.26
C ARG A 335 25.23 14.40 -13.22
N TYR A 336 25.95 13.27 -13.13
CA TYR A 336 27.15 12.96 -13.93
C TYR A 336 27.23 11.48 -14.36
N PRO A 337 26.37 11.01 -15.28
CA PRO A 337 26.30 9.59 -15.67
C PRO A 337 27.59 9.05 -16.32
N ALA A 338 28.42 9.91 -16.90
CA ALA A 338 29.69 9.52 -17.52
C ALA A 338 30.79 9.17 -16.51
N ASN A 339 30.75 9.72 -15.29
CA ASN A 339 31.78 9.48 -14.26
C ASN A 339 31.69 8.08 -13.64
N VAL A 340 30.52 7.43 -13.65
CA VAL A 340 30.36 6.07 -13.14
C VAL A 340 31.00 5.02 -14.05
N LEU A 341 31.06 5.31 -15.36
CA LEU A 341 31.60 4.39 -16.37
C LEU A 341 33.05 4.73 -16.79
N TYR A 342 33.48 5.99 -16.65
CA TYR A 342 34.79 6.47 -17.11
C TYR A 342 35.56 7.28 -16.06
N GLY A 343 35.18 7.22 -14.79
CA GLY A 343 35.83 7.95 -13.71
C GLY A 343 37.28 7.52 -13.49
N GLU A 344 38.16 8.48 -13.22
CA GLU A 344 39.54 8.21 -12.83
C GLU A 344 39.57 7.43 -11.49
N PRO A 345 40.50 6.45 -11.33
CA PRO A 345 40.59 5.69 -10.10
C PRO A 345 40.86 6.60 -8.89
N PRO A 346 40.30 6.29 -7.71
CA PRO A 346 40.45 7.12 -6.52
C PRO A 346 41.93 7.30 -6.20
N ARG A 347 42.32 8.54 -5.85
CA ARG A 347 43.69 8.88 -5.47
C ARG A 347 44.15 7.93 -4.37
N SER A 348 45.30 7.29 -4.57
CA SER A 348 45.91 6.43 -3.56
C SER A 348 46.09 7.22 -2.27
N MET A 349 45.54 6.71 -1.18
CA MET A 349 45.75 7.25 0.16
C MET A 349 47.23 7.05 0.51
N GLU A 350 48.08 8.03 0.17
CA GLU A 350 49.45 8.08 0.66
C GLU A 350 49.44 8.20 2.17
N GLY A 351 50.26 7.35 2.79
CA GLY A 351 50.13 6.93 4.18
C GLY A 351 50.19 8.07 5.18
N ARG A 352 49.27 8.03 6.15
CA ARG A 352 49.57 8.46 7.51
C ARG A 352 50.12 7.25 8.26
N ARG A 353 51.45 7.18 8.32
CA ARG A 353 52.16 6.49 9.41
C ARG A 353 52.16 7.36 10.64
#